data_AF-A0A2A5BX66-F1
#
_entry.id   AF-A0A2A5BX66-F1
#
_cell.length_a   1.000
_cell.length_b   1.000
_cell.length_c   1.000
_cell.angle_alpha   90.00
_cell.angle_beta   90.00
_cell.angle_gamma   90.00
#
_symmetry.space_group_name_H-M   'P 1'
#
loop_
_entity.id
_entity.type
_entity.pdbx_description
1 polymer ?
#
loop_
_entity_poly.entity_id
_entity_poly.type
_entity_poly.pdbx_seq_one_letter_code
_entity_poly.pdbx_strand_id
1 'polypeptide(L)' 'MTLDDFLEELLDLLQRDDAILPEMKLEDIEEWDSMARLSFMSFLDADFGVNISNDQLVACETVLDLIAFAKDKLL' A
#
# COMPACT_ATOMS: atom_id res chain seq x y z
N MET A 1 -10.03 0.52 -10.24
CA MET A 1 -9.35 -0.49 -9.42
C MET A 1 -10.34 -0.91 -8.35
N THR A 2 -10.55 -2.21 -8.17
CA THR A 2 -11.28 -2.77 -7.03
C THR A 2 -10.35 -2.88 -5.82
N LEU A 3 -10.88 -3.24 -4.64
CA LEU A 3 -10.04 -3.54 -3.48
C LEU A 3 -9.10 -4.73 -3.75
N ASP A 4 -9.61 -5.77 -4.42
CA ASP A 4 -8.83 -6.97 -4.73
C ASP A 4 -7.68 -6.61 -5.67
N ASP A 5 -7.94 -5.81 -6.73
CA ASP A 5 -6.90 -5.32 -7.63
C ASP A 5 -5.80 -4.55 -6.87
N PHE A 6 -6.17 -3.70 -5.90
CA PHE A 6 -5.19 -2.94 -5.10
C PHE A 6 -4.32 -3.86 -4.24
N LEU A 7 -4.92 -4.89 -3.64
CA LEU A 7 -4.19 -5.86 -2.82
C LEU A 7 -3.26 -6.73 -3.68
N GLU A 8 -3.66 -7.07 -4.91
CA GLU A 8 -2.78 -7.76 -5.87
C GLU A 8 -1.59 -6.88 -6.30
N GLU A 9 -1.82 -5.60 -6.64
CA GLU A 9 -0.73 -4.67 -6.99
C GLU A 9 0.22 -4.45 -5.80
N LEU A 10 -0.32 -4.36 -4.58
CA LEU A 10 0.49 -4.24 -3.37
C LEU A 10 1.31 -5.52 -3.11
N LEU A 11 0.73 -6.70 -3.37
CA LEU A 11 1.42 -7.99 -3.26
C LEU A 11 2.60 -8.07 -4.24
N ASP A 12 2.36 -7.70 -5.50
CA ASP A 12 3.37 -7.69 -6.56
C ASP A 12 4.49 -6.68 -6.26
N LEU A 13 4.14 -5.50 -5.78
CA LEU A 13 5.09 -4.46 -5.37
C LEU A 13 6.01 -4.96 -4.25
N LEU A 14 5.45 -5.68 -3.29
CA LEU A 14 6.18 -6.28 -2.18
C LEU A 14 6.95 -7.54 -2.60
N GLN A 15 6.76 -8.03 -3.82
CA GLN A 15 7.38 -9.27 -4.33
C GLN A 15 7.12 -10.45 -3.38
N ARG A 16 5.90 -10.50 -2.83
CA ARG A 16 5.46 -11.53 -1.89
C ARG A 16 4.60 -12.56 -2.59
N ASP A 17 4.74 -13.80 -2.15
CA ASP A 17 3.86 -14.90 -2.60
C ASP A 17 2.61 -15.04 -1.70
N ASP A 18 2.71 -14.64 -0.43
CA ASP A 18 1.64 -14.77 0.56
C ASP A 18 0.66 -13.60 0.47
N ALA A 19 -0.64 -13.92 0.41
CA ALA A 19 -1.73 -12.95 0.30
C ALA A 19 -1.69 -11.87 1.38
N ILE A 20 -2.09 -10.65 0.98
CA ILE A 20 -2.16 -9.49 1.85
C ILE A 20 -3.60 -9.25 2.30
N LEU A 21 -3.81 -9.17 3.62
CA LEU A 21 -5.10 -8.82 4.20
C LEU A 21 -5.09 -7.39 4.77
N PRO A 22 -6.21 -6.65 4.70
CA PRO A 22 -6.31 -5.28 5.22
C PRO A 22 -5.90 -5.13 6.69
N GLU A 23 -6.20 -6.12 7.52
CA GLU A 23 -5.90 -6.12 8.96
C GLU A 23 -4.44 -6.42 9.30
N MET A 24 -3.61 -6.83 8.33
CA MET A 24 -2.21 -7.13 8.60
C MET A 24 -1.46 -5.86 8.97
N LYS A 25 -0.60 -5.98 9.97
CA LYS A 25 0.29 -4.90 10.36
C LYS A 25 1.45 -4.80 9.39
N LEU A 26 1.82 -3.57 9.05
CA LEU A 26 2.95 -3.30 8.18
C LEU A 26 4.29 -3.71 8.83
N GLU A 27 4.37 -3.68 10.16
CA GLU A 27 5.56 -4.14 10.90
C GLU A 27 5.82 -5.65 10.78
N ASP A 28 4.77 -6.44 10.49
CA ASP A 28 4.85 -7.88 10.33
C ASP A 28 5.18 -8.29 8.88
N ILE A 29 5.20 -7.34 7.94
CA ILE A 29 5.53 -7.55 6.53
C ILE A 29 7.02 -7.23 6.34
N GLU A 30 7.86 -8.27 6.25
CA GLU A 30 9.32 -8.13 6.12
C GLU A 30 9.76 -7.26 4.93
N GLU A 31 9.03 -7.34 3.83
CA GLU A 31 9.28 -6.63 2.57
C GLU A 31 8.77 -5.19 2.61
N TRP A 32 8.07 -4.76 3.68
CA TRP A 32 7.68 -3.37 3.88
C TRP A 32 8.87 -2.51 4.36
N ASP A 33 9.85 -2.35 3.48
CA ASP A 33 11.08 -1.61 3.73
C ASP A 33 11.05 -0.19 3.13
N SER A 34 12.21 0.48 3.09
CA SER A 34 12.31 1.82 2.49
C SER A 34 12.09 1.83 0.97
N MET A 35 12.43 0.76 0.26
CA MET A 35 12.22 0.69 -1.19
C MET A 35 10.76 0.42 -1.50
N ALA A 36 10.11 -0.52 -0.81
CA ALA A 36 8.68 -0.77 -0.97
C ALA A 36 7.85 0.49 -0.69
N ARG A 37 8.21 1.26 0.34
CA ARG A 37 7.58 2.56 0.63
C ARG A 37 7.69 3.55 -0.53
N LEU A 38 8.85 3.67 -1.18
CA LEU A 38 9.04 4.55 -2.34
C LEU A 38 8.25 4.08 -3.57
N SER A 39 8.23 2.77 -3.80
CA SER A 39 7.42 2.16 -4.86
C SER A 39 5.94 2.44 -4.62
N PHE A 40 5.47 2.30 -3.38
CA PHE A 40 4.07 2.52 -3.00
C PHE A 40 3.65 3.99 -3.18
N MET A 41 4.50 4.93 -2.79
CA MET A 41 4.27 6.36 -3.07
C MET A 41 4.15 6.63 -4.57
N SER A 42 4.99 5.99 -5.38
CA SER A 42 4.97 6.15 -6.84
C SER A 42 3.72 5.54 -7.47
N PHE A 43 3.27 4.38 -6.96
CA PHE A 43 2.02 3.75 -7.33
C PHE A 43 0.80 4.64 -7.02
N LEU A 44 0.73 5.21 -5.81
CA LEU A 44 -0.33 6.14 -5.43
C LEU A 44 -0.38 7.39 -6.32
N ASP A 45 0.78 7.95 -6.66
CA ASP A 45 0.86 9.11 -7.54
C ASP A 45 0.40 8.77 -8.97
N ALA A 46 0.87 7.64 -9.52
CA ALA A 46 0.57 7.22 -10.88
C ALA A 46 -0.90 6.84 -11.10
N ASP A 47 -1.45 6.02 -10.21
CA ASP A 47 -2.77 5.40 -10.43
C ASP A 47 -3.91 6.19 -9.81
N PHE A 48 -3.62 6.95 -8.75
CA PHE A 48 -4.63 7.68 -8.00
C PHE A 48 -4.44 9.20 -8.00
N GLY A 49 -3.28 9.69 -8.46
CA GLY A 49 -2.91 11.11 -8.38
C GLY A 49 -2.74 11.59 -6.93
N VAL A 50 -2.41 10.66 -6.02
CA VAL A 50 -2.32 10.91 -4.59
C VAL A 50 -0.84 11.02 -4.20
N ASN A 51 -0.42 12.21 -3.79
CA ASN A 51 0.92 12.44 -3.27
C ASN A 51 0.88 12.39 -1.74
N ILE A 52 1.61 11.45 -1.15
CA ILE A 52 1.73 11.30 0.30
C ILE A 52 3.15 11.63 0.76
N SER A 53 3.26 12.23 1.95
CA SER A 53 4.57 12.47 2.57
C SER A 53 5.08 11.23 3.28
N ASN A 54 6.40 11.17 3.50
CA ASN A 54 7.01 10.12 4.31
C ASN A 54 6.43 10.07 5.74
N ASP A 55 6.11 11.21 6.34
CA ASP A 55 5.53 11.26 7.69
C ASP A 55 4.13 10.63 7.73
N GLN A 56 3.32 10.83 6.69
CA GLN A 56 2.02 10.16 6.55
C GLN A 56 2.18 8.66 6.40
N LEU A 57 3.17 8.21 5.62
CA LEU A 57 3.40 6.79 5.40
C LEU A 57 3.95 6.08 6.63
N VAL A 58 4.86 6.72 7.38
CA VAL A 58 5.41 6.17 8.64
C VAL A 58 4.36 6.11 9.75
N ALA A 59 3.32 6.95 9.69
CA ALA A 59 2.19 6.90 10.61
C ALA A 59 1.19 5.77 10.32
N CYS A 60 1.33 5.05 9.20
CA CYS A 60 0.49 3.90 8.87
C CYS A 60 0.92 2.68 9.69
N GLU A 61 -0.04 1.96 10.26
CA GLU A 61 0.22 0.76 11.07
C GLU A 61 -0.21 -0.51 10.33
N THR A 62 -1.22 -0.43 9.49
CA THR A 62 -1.86 -1.57 8.82
C THR A 62 -2.00 -1.36 7.32
N VAL A 63 -2.26 -2.45 6.59
CA VAL A 63 -2.59 -2.40 5.16
C VAL A 63 -3.85 -1.58 4.92
N LEU A 64 -4.82 -1.61 5.84
CA LEU A 64 -6.03 -0.79 5.77
C LEU A 64 -5.72 0.72 5.73
N ASP A 65 -4.67 1.16 6.42
CA ASP A 65 -4.23 2.57 6.38
C ASP A 65 -3.69 2.93 4.98
N LEU A 66 -3.01 1.99 4.31
CA LEU A 66 -2.55 2.18 2.94
C LEU A 66 -3.73 2.29 1.95
N ILE A 67 -4.72 1.40 2.10
CA ILE A 67 -5.95 1.41 1.30
C ILE A 67 -6.71 2.73 1.46
N ALA A 68 -6.66 3.34 2.66
CA ALA A 68 -7.37 4.58 2.95
C ALA A 68 -6.95 5.76 2.05
N PHE A 69 -5.71 5.76 1.54
CA PHE A 69 -5.25 6.78 0.58
C PHE A 69 -5.91 6.66 -0.80
N ALA A 70 -6.34 5.45 -1.17
CA ALA A 70 -6.99 5.16 -2.45
C ALA A 70 -8.51 5.05 -2.35
N LYS A 71 -9.10 5.01 -1.14
CA LYS A 71 -10.51 4.62 -0.91
C LYS A 71 -11.53 5.34 -1.80
N ASP A 72 -11.35 6.64 -2.06
CA ASP A 72 -12.31 7.46 -2.82
C ASP A 72 -12.24 7.19 -4.34
N LYS A 73 -11.29 6.35 -4.76
CA LYS A 73 -11.01 5.95 -6.14
C LYS A 73 -11.16 4.43 -6.34
N LEU A 74 -11.35 3.67 -5.26
CA LEU A 74 -11.69 2.26 -5.32
C LEU A 74 -13.19 2.11 -5.61
N LEU A 75 -13.53 1.17 -6.49
CA LEU A 75 -14.91 0.89 -6.95
C LEU A 75 -15.59 -0.17 -6.09
#